data_AF-A0A0F5P895-F1
#
_entry.id   AF-A0A0F5P895-F1
#
_cell.length_a   1.000
_cell.length_b   1.000
_cell.length_c   1.000
_cell.angle_alpha   90.00
_cell.angle_beta   90.00
_cell.angle_gamma   90.00
#
_symmetry.space_group_name_H-M   'P 1'
#
loop_
_entity.id
_entity.type
_entity.pdbx_description
1 polymer ?
#
loop_
_entity_poly.entity_id
_entity_poly.type
_entity_poly.pdbx_seq_one_letter_code
_entity_poly.pdbx_strand_id
1 'polypeptide(L)' 'MKRSIMDMTDGEVTRVRAWVAAFRDSRIDGHGLKLRLVENGYAEREAERFADLIVSTSS' A
#
# COMPACT_ATOMS: atom_id res chain seq x y z
N MET A 1 -16.04 -3.53 1.09
CA MET A 1 -16.14 -2.05 1.20
C MET A 1 -14.82 -1.47 0.72
N LYS A 2 -14.73 -0.92 -0.49
CA LYS A 2 -13.51 -0.26 -0.98
C LYS A 2 -13.37 1.07 -0.25
N ARG A 3 -12.44 1.19 0.70
CA ARG A 3 -12.12 2.47 1.35
C ARG A 3 -11.27 3.30 0.40
N SER A 4 -11.65 4.55 0.19
CA SER A 4 -11.05 5.43 -0.80
C SER A 4 -9.86 6.16 -0.17
N ILE A 5 -8.85 6.51 -0.97
CA ILE A 5 -7.67 7.31 -0.56
C ILE A 5 -8.06 8.62 0.16
N MET A 6 -9.29 9.10 -0.03
CA MET A 6 -9.83 10.31 0.60
C MET A 6 -9.93 10.26 2.13
N ASP A 7 -9.92 9.07 2.76
CA ASP A 7 -9.97 8.93 4.24
C ASP A 7 -8.58 8.85 4.89
N MET A 8 -7.51 9.10 4.13
CA MET A 8 -6.13 9.01 4.61
C MET A 8 -5.59 10.38 5.02
N THR A 9 -4.72 10.39 6.02
CA THR A 9 -3.91 11.58 6.33
C THR A 9 -2.89 11.85 5.21
N ASP A 10 -2.47 13.11 5.05
CA ASP A 10 -1.46 13.49 4.04
C ASP A 10 -0.15 12.68 4.17
N GLY A 11 0.23 12.31 5.39
CA GLY A 11 1.39 11.47 5.67
C GLY A 11 1.22 10.04 5.15
N GLU A 12 0.04 9.44 5.31
CA GLU A 12 -0.27 8.13 4.76
C GLU A 12 -0.37 8.16 3.23
N VAL A 13 -0.96 9.22 2.66
CA VAL A 13 -1.03 9.41 1.20
C VAL A 13 0.38 9.48 0.61
N THR A 14 1.28 10.23 1.25
CA THR A 14 2.68 10.35 0.82
C THR A 14 3.39 8.98 0.83
N ARG A 15 3.20 8.19 1.90
CA ARG A 15 3.77 6.83 1.99
C ARG A 15 3.21 5.92 0.90
N VAL A 16 1.89 5.84 0.75
CA VAL A 16 1.26 5.00 -0.27
C VAL A 16 1.74 5.38 -1.68
N ARG A 17 1.86 6.67 -2.00
CA ARG A 17 2.42 7.13 -3.28
C ARG A 17 3.88 6.71 -3.47
N ALA A 18 4.71 6.78 -2.43
CA ALA A 18 6.09 6.31 -2.49
C ALA A 18 6.17 4.81 -2.80
N TRP A 19 5.30 4.01 -2.17
CA TRP A 19 5.20 2.59 -2.47
C TRP A 19 4.62 2.32 -3.87
N VAL A 20 3.57 3.01 -4.32
CA VAL A 20 3.08 2.91 -5.71
C VAL A 20 4.21 3.19 -6.70
N ALA A 21 5.00 4.25 -6.49
CA ALA A 21 6.11 4.59 -7.36
C ALA A 21 7.23 3.53 -7.35
N ALA A 22 7.58 3.01 -6.16
CA ALA A 22 8.62 1.99 -6.01
C ALA A 22 8.23 0.63 -6.63
N PHE A 23 6.93 0.35 -6.75
CA PHE A 23 6.40 -0.94 -7.20
C PHE A 23 5.67 -0.89 -8.54
N ARG A 24 5.65 0.27 -9.21
CA ARG A 24 4.91 0.51 -10.47
C ARG A 24 5.25 -0.51 -11.57
N ASP A 25 6.51 -0.91 -11.66
CA ASP A 25 7.00 -1.86 -12.67
C ASP A 25 7.16 -3.30 -12.13
N SER A 26 6.84 -3.51 -10.85
CA SER A 26 7.03 -4.78 -10.17
C SER A 26 5.72 -5.58 -10.21
N ARG A 27 5.73 -6.79 -10.77
CA ARG A 27 4.57 -7.72 -10.77
C ARG A 27 4.27 -8.33 -9.39
N ILE A 28 4.37 -7.54 -8.33
CA ILE A 28 4.11 -8.02 -6.98
C ILE A 28 2.59 -8.00 -6.77
N ASP A 29 2.07 -9.10 -6.24
CA ASP A 29 0.67 -9.21 -5.87
C ASP A 29 0.42 -8.52 -4.51
N GLY A 30 -0.85 -8.26 -4.17
CA GLY A 30 -1.20 -7.60 -2.91
C GLY A 30 -0.67 -8.35 -1.68
N HIS A 31 -0.56 -9.68 -1.76
CA HIS A 31 0.02 -10.50 -0.70
C HIS A 31 1.54 -10.27 -0.55
N GLY A 32 2.30 -10.28 -1.65
CA GLY A 32 3.73 -9.96 -1.63
C GLY A 32 4.00 -8.53 -1.17
N LEU A 33 3.13 -7.57 -1.50
CA LEU A 33 3.25 -6.20 -1.03
C LEU A 33 3.00 -6.08 0.48
N LYS A 34 1.99 -6.78 1.02
CA LYS A 34 1.73 -6.85 2.47
C LYS A 34 2.97 -7.36 3.22
N LEU A 35 3.57 -8.46 2.76
CA LEU A 35 4.76 -9.03 3.41
C LEU A 35 5.92 -8.03 3.45
N ARG A 36 6.21 -7.34 2.33
CA ARG A 36 7.26 -6.32 2.28
C ARG A 36 6.99 -5.14 3.20
N LEU A 37 5.74 -4.71 3.32
CA LEU A 37 5.36 -3.67 4.27
C LEU A 37 5.62 -4.14 5.71
N VAL A 38 5.26 -5.37 6.07
CA VAL A 38 5.57 -5.91 7.40
C VAL A 38 7.09 -5.98 7.64
N GLU A 39 7.87 -6.43 6.65
CA GLU A 39 9.34 -6.45 6.72
C GLU A 39 9.95 -5.05 6.89
N ASN A 40 9.27 -4.00 6.40
CA ASN A 40 9.67 -2.60 6.56
C ASN A 40 9.19 -1.99 7.90
N GLY A 41 8.66 -2.81 8.80
CA GLY A 41 8.27 -2.38 10.16
C GLY A 41 6.84 -1.88 10.29
N TYR A 42 6.00 -2.06 9.25
CA TYR A 42 4.57 -1.75 9.36
C TYR A 42 3.84 -2.83 10.16
N ALA A 43 2.92 -2.40 11.03
CA ALA A 43 2.02 -3.34 11.71
C ALA A 43 1.18 -4.11 10.68
N GLU A 44 0.88 -5.39 10.93
CA GLU A 44 0.22 -6.24 9.94
C GLU A 44 -1.09 -5.68 9.39
N ARG A 45 -1.91 -5.05 10.25
CA ARG A 45 -3.15 -4.37 9.86
C ARG A 45 -2.91 -3.15 8.98
N GLU A 46 -1.84 -2.39 9.23
CA GLU A 46 -1.47 -1.23 8.43
C GLU A 46 -0.91 -1.66 7.07
N ALA A 47 -0.10 -2.72 7.05
CA ALA A 47 0.44 -3.34 5.86
C ALA A 47 -0.65 -3.89 4.94
N GLU A 48 -1.63 -4.61 5.49
CA GLU A 48 -2.79 -5.11 4.73
C GLU A 48 -3.59 -3.96 4.13
N ARG A 49 -3.86 -2.90 4.90
CA ARG A 49 -4.58 -1.72 4.43
C ARG A 49 -3.83 -1.01 3.30
N PHE A 50 -2.53 -0.80 3.43
CA PHE A 50 -1.74 -0.12 2.39
C PHE A 50 -1.57 -0.99 1.15
N ALA A 51 -1.42 -2.30 1.29
CA ALA A 51 -1.34 -3.20 0.15
C ALA A 51 -2.60 -3.15 -0.73
N ASP A 52 -3.78 -3.20 -0.12
CA ASP A 52 -5.05 -3.09 -0.85
C ASP A 52 -5.18 -1.75 -1.60
N LEU A 53 -4.77 -0.65 -0.96
CA LEU A 53 -4.79 0.70 -1.55
C LEU A 53 -3.82 0.83 -2.73
N ILE A 54 -2.59 0.30 -2.60
CA ILE A 54 -1.55 0.38 -3.63
C ILE A 54 -1.96 -0.43 -4.87
N VAL A 55 -2.49 -1.65 -4.67
CA VAL A 55 -3.02 -2.49 -5.75
C VAL A 55 -4.22 -1.83 -6.42
N SER A 56 -5.16 -1.28 -5.64
CA SER A 56 -6.34 -0.58 -6.16
C SER A 56 -6.01 0.70 -6.93
N THR A 57 -4.87 1.33 -6.66
CA THR A 57 -4.40 2.54 -7.34
C THR A 57 -3.56 2.24 -8.59
N SER A 58 -2.92 1.07 -8.64
CA SER A 58 -2.05 0.65 -9.75
C SER A 58 -2.80 -0.14 -10.83
N SER A 59 -4.06 -0.51 -10.59
CA SER A 59 -4.99 -1.10 -11.56
C SER A 59 -5.70 -0.02 -12.35
#